data_AF-A0A8H3GWH6-F1
#
_entry.id   AF-A0A8H3GWH6-F1
#
_cell.length_a   1.000
_cell.length_b   1.000
_cell.length_c   1.000
_cell.angle_alpha   90.00
_cell.angle_beta   90.00
_cell.angle_gamma   90.00
#
_symmetry.space_group_name_H-M   'P 1'
#
loop_
_entity.id
_entity.type
_entity.pdbx_description
1 polymer ?
#
loop_
_entity_poly.entity_id
_entity_poly.type
_entity_poly.pdbx_seq_one_letter_code
_entity_poly.pdbx_strand_id
1 'polypeptide(L)'
;MSMEESISLEETNKIRISLGLKPLTDDKAPSNDKDQEAEQNYAKRKKAEEDDRKKGEIAKNIAKARNRIELNRRLVGATLGDTEEDVMDAKNWIKKSKKKEKELAAKRQAELESMDQMAQATYDERDLEGLKVSHDMDKLNEGEDRILTLKDSRILDNEEDELQNIDMAEEEKDKERHELKTKRRDYTGYDDDEFTPGQAGMKRAVLSKYDEDIDGKQG
;
A
#
# COMPACT_ATOMS: atom_id res chain seq x y z
N MET A 1 -75.00 10.26 1.08
CA MET A 1 -73.66 10.85 1.35
C MET A 1 -73.36 10.58 2.81
N SER A 2 -72.51 9.61 3.09
CA SER A 2 -71.96 9.40 4.44
C SER A 2 -70.47 9.69 4.30
N MET A 3 -70.07 10.92 4.59
CA MET A 3 -68.67 11.24 4.78
C MET A 3 -68.29 10.62 6.13
N GLU A 4 -67.58 9.51 6.09
CA GLU A 4 -66.87 9.02 7.26
C GLU A 4 -65.76 10.03 7.57
N GLU A 5 -66.08 10.97 8.47
CA GLU A 5 -65.13 11.89 9.09
C GLU A 5 -64.11 11.08 9.90
N SER A 6 -63.09 10.61 9.20
CA SER A 6 -61.93 9.96 9.80
C SER A 6 -61.06 11.03 10.46
N ILE A 7 -61.00 10.98 11.80
CA ILE A 7 -60.14 11.83 12.62
C ILE A 7 -58.66 11.64 12.23
N SER A 8 -57.90 12.74 12.19
CA SER A 8 -56.47 12.70 11.84
C SER A 8 -55.64 11.95 12.90
N LEU A 9 -54.48 11.43 12.51
CA LEU A 9 -53.58 10.65 13.38
C LEU A 9 -53.12 11.47 14.61
N GLU A 10 -52.98 12.78 14.45
CA GLU A 10 -52.66 13.72 15.52
C GLU A 10 -53.81 13.90 16.52
N GLU A 11 -55.05 14.01 16.03
CA GLU A 11 -56.23 14.13 16.87
C GLU A 11 -56.52 12.82 17.63
N THR A 12 -56.32 11.66 17.00
CA THR A 12 -56.40 10.36 17.68
C THR A 12 -55.30 10.21 18.74
N ASN A 13 -54.11 10.74 18.48
CA ASN A 13 -53.01 10.74 19.46
C ASN A 13 -53.29 11.66 20.65
N LYS A 14 -53.86 12.84 20.44
CA LYS A 14 -54.32 13.71 21.53
C LYS A 14 -55.35 12.99 22.41
N ILE A 15 -56.30 12.30 21.81
CA ILE A 15 -57.31 11.51 22.54
C ILE A 15 -56.64 10.36 23.31
N ARG A 16 -55.70 9.61 22.72
CA ARG A 16 -54.95 8.56 23.45
C ARG A 16 -54.16 9.09 24.62
N ILE A 17 -53.45 10.21 24.46
CA ILE A 17 -52.69 10.84 25.54
C ILE A 17 -53.64 11.25 26.67
N SER A 18 -54.81 11.83 26.36
CA SER A 18 -55.81 12.20 27.35
C SER A 18 -56.40 11.01 28.13
N LEU A 19 -56.42 9.83 27.50
CA LEU A 19 -56.83 8.56 28.09
C LEU A 19 -55.68 7.79 28.77
N GLY A 20 -54.47 8.37 28.83
CA GLY A 20 -53.29 7.70 29.40
C GLY A 20 -52.72 6.56 28.54
N LEU A 21 -53.11 6.48 27.27
CA LEU A 21 -52.66 5.47 26.31
C LEU A 21 -51.48 5.99 25.49
N LYS A 22 -50.49 5.13 25.21
CA LYS A 22 -49.30 5.46 24.41
C LYS A 22 -49.68 5.92 22.98
N PRO A 23 -49.24 7.07 22.45
CA PRO A 23 -49.61 7.55 21.11
C PRO A 23 -49.25 6.56 20.00
N LEU A 24 -50.05 6.55 18.93
CA LEU A 24 -49.81 5.81 17.70
C LEU A 24 -48.72 6.54 16.91
N THR A 25 -47.61 5.87 16.67
CA THR A 25 -46.57 6.33 15.75
C THR A 25 -46.89 5.83 14.35
N ASP A 26 -46.53 6.62 13.33
CA ASP A 26 -46.70 6.27 11.91
C ASP A 26 -45.66 5.25 11.45
N ASP A 27 -45.34 4.31 12.34
CA ASP A 27 -44.36 3.26 12.13
C ASP A 27 -45.02 2.24 11.21
N LYS A 28 -44.97 2.51 9.91
CA LYS A 28 -44.94 1.45 8.91
C LYS A 28 -43.93 0.43 9.46
N ALA A 29 -44.43 -0.76 9.83
CA ALA A 29 -43.60 -1.89 10.24
C ALA A 29 -42.38 -1.95 9.30
N PRO A 30 -41.16 -2.22 9.81
CA PRO A 30 -39.93 -2.12 9.02
C PRO A 30 -40.19 -2.86 7.72
N SER A 31 -40.37 -2.09 6.65
CA SER A 31 -40.61 -2.64 5.34
C SER A 31 -39.36 -3.42 5.07
N ASN A 32 -39.46 -4.75 5.08
CA ASN A 32 -38.34 -5.63 4.78
C ASN A 32 -37.56 -4.98 3.64
N ASP A 33 -36.34 -4.51 3.93
CA ASP A 33 -35.45 -3.73 3.05
C ASP A 33 -34.94 -4.58 1.87
N LYS A 34 -35.73 -5.56 1.41
CA LYS A 34 -35.48 -6.41 0.25
C LYS A 34 -35.24 -5.60 -1.00
N ASP A 35 -35.87 -4.44 -1.13
CA ASP A 35 -35.64 -3.53 -2.26
C ASP A 35 -34.26 -2.88 -2.17
N GLN A 36 -33.82 -2.46 -0.97
CA GLN A 36 -32.47 -1.92 -0.75
C GLN A 36 -31.40 -3.01 -0.90
N GLU A 37 -31.65 -4.22 -0.38
CA GLU A 37 -30.77 -5.38 -0.56
C GLU A 37 -30.67 -5.79 -2.04
N ALA A 38 -31.78 -5.76 -2.78
CA ALA A 38 -31.79 -6.04 -4.21
C ALA A 38 -31.00 -4.98 -5.00
N GLU A 39 -31.13 -3.70 -4.65
CA GLU A 39 -30.36 -2.61 -5.25
C GLU A 39 -28.86 -2.76 -4.97
N GLN A 40 -28.47 -3.07 -3.72
CA GLN A 40 -27.08 -3.33 -3.35
C GLN A 40 -26.51 -4.54 -4.09
N ASN A 41 -27.28 -5.62 -4.22
CA ASN A 41 -26.87 -6.82 -4.95
C ASN A 41 -26.70 -6.54 -6.45
N TYR A 42 -27.61 -5.76 -7.05
CA TYR A 42 -27.48 -5.33 -8.45
C TYR A 42 -26.25 -4.46 -8.65
N ALA A 43 -26.01 -3.49 -7.77
CA ALA A 43 -24.85 -2.61 -7.81
C ALA A 43 -23.53 -3.39 -7.67
N LYS A 44 -23.45 -4.36 -6.75
CA LYS A 44 -22.29 -5.26 -6.61
C LYS A 44 -22.05 -6.07 -7.87
N ARG A 45 -23.11 -6.63 -8.47
CA ARG A 45 -23.01 -7.40 -9.72
C ARG A 45 -22.51 -6.52 -10.88
N LYS A 46 -23.00 -5.29 -10.98
CA LYS A 46 -22.53 -4.34 -12.01
C LYS A 46 -21.07 -3.95 -11.82
N LYS A 47 -20.63 -3.68 -10.59
CA LYS A 47 -19.21 -3.43 -10.29
C LYS A 47 -18.34 -4.63 -10.66
N ALA A 48 -18.75 -5.84 -10.30
CA ALA A 48 -18.01 -7.06 -10.66
C ALA A 48 -17.91 -7.24 -12.19
N GLU A 49 -19.00 -7.02 -12.94
CA GLU A 49 -19.00 -7.07 -14.40
C GLU A 49 -18.04 -6.02 -15.02
N GLU A 50 -18.01 -4.81 -14.48
CA GLU A 50 -17.07 -3.77 -14.90
C GLU A 50 -15.62 -4.11 -14.58
N ASP A 51 -15.35 -4.66 -13.40
CA ASP A 51 -14.01 -5.06 -12.97
C ASP A 51 -13.50 -6.22 -13.81
N ASP A 52 -14.34 -7.21 -14.12
CA ASP A 52 -13.99 -8.32 -15.01
C ASP A 52 -13.76 -7.84 -16.44
N ARG A 53 -14.53 -6.87 -16.93
CA ARG A 53 -14.28 -6.22 -18.22
C ARG A 53 -12.93 -5.52 -18.24
N LYS A 54 -12.61 -4.71 -17.21
CA LYS A 54 -11.32 -4.01 -17.07
C LYS A 54 -10.16 -5.00 -17.00
N LYS A 55 -10.27 -6.07 -16.21
CA LYS A 55 -9.28 -7.16 -16.12
C LYS A 55 -9.08 -7.82 -17.48
N GLY A 56 -10.16 -8.09 -18.22
CA GLY A 56 -10.10 -8.63 -19.57
C GLY A 56 -9.39 -7.71 -20.57
N GLU A 57 -9.63 -6.40 -20.51
CA GLU A 57 -8.93 -5.40 -21.34
C GLU A 57 -7.44 -5.31 -20.99
N ILE A 58 -7.08 -5.30 -19.70
CA ILE A 58 -5.69 -5.33 -19.24
C ILE A 58 -4.98 -6.61 -19.72
N ALA A 59 -5.61 -7.78 -19.58
CA ALA A 59 -5.05 -9.05 -20.03
C ALA A 59 -4.79 -9.05 -21.56
N LYS A 60 -5.71 -8.51 -22.36
CA LYS A 60 -5.53 -8.35 -23.82
C LYS A 60 -4.35 -7.43 -24.14
N ASN A 61 -4.20 -6.32 -23.41
CA ASN A 61 -3.08 -5.39 -23.60
C ASN A 61 -1.74 -6.04 -23.26
N ILE A 62 -1.67 -6.81 -22.17
CA ILE A 62 -0.47 -7.58 -21.78
C ILE A 62 -0.14 -8.63 -22.85
N ALA A 63 -1.14 -9.36 -23.36
CA ALA A 63 -0.94 -10.35 -24.42
C ALA A 63 -0.39 -9.69 -25.70
N LYS A 64 -0.93 -8.53 -26.10
CA LYS A 64 -0.43 -7.76 -27.24
C LYS A 64 1.01 -7.31 -27.05
N ALA A 65 1.35 -6.82 -25.85
CA ALA A 65 2.72 -6.41 -25.52
C ALA A 65 3.70 -7.59 -25.56
N ARG A 66 3.32 -8.74 -24.99
CA ARG A 66 4.11 -9.99 -25.04
C ARG A 66 4.33 -10.47 -26.47
N ASN A 67 3.28 -10.48 -27.31
CA ASN A 67 3.40 -10.84 -28.73
C ASN A 67 4.36 -9.91 -29.47
N ARG A 68 4.33 -8.60 -29.18
CA ARG A 68 5.26 -7.63 -29.78
C ARG A 68 6.71 -7.92 -29.35
N ILE A 69 6.94 -8.20 -28.06
CA ILE A 69 8.27 -8.58 -27.56
C ILE A 69 8.76 -9.87 -28.24
N GLU A 70 7.89 -10.87 -28.40
CA GLU A 70 8.25 -12.13 -29.05
C GLU A 70 8.55 -11.94 -30.55
N LEU A 71 7.75 -11.15 -31.26
CA LEU A 71 8.02 -10.81 -32.66
C LEU A 71 9.35 -10.06 -32.81
N ASN A 72 9.61 -9.09 -31.93
CA ASN A 72 10.90 -8.40 -31.91
C ASN A 72 12.05 -9.38 -31.60
N ARG A 73 11.87 -10.32 -30.66
CA ARG A 73 12.86 -11.36 -30.37
C ARG A 73 13.12 -12.26 -31.58
N ARG A 74 12.09 -12.60 -32.37
CA ARG A 74 12.21 -13.37 -33.61
C ARG A 74 12.87 -12.57 -34.74
N LEU A 75 12.71 -11.25 -34.73
CA LEU A 75 13.34 -10.34 -35.69
C LEU A 75 14.83 -10.10 -35.39
N VAL A 76 15.25 -10.25 -34.13
CA VAL A 76 16.68 -10.20 -33.75
C VAL A 76 17.37 -11.48 -34.24
N GLY A 77 17.94 -11.43 -35.43
CA GLY A 77 18.65 -12.53 -36.07
C GLY A 77 18.99 -12.22 -37.53
N ALA A 78 19.69 -13.16 -38.19
CA ALA A 78 19.93 -13.07 -39.64
C ALA A 78 18.57 -13.04 -40.36
N THR A 79 18.30 -11.97 -41.09
CA THR A 79 17.07 -11.86 -41.87
C THR A 79 17.18 -12.74 -43.12
N LEU A 80 16.06 -13.05 -43.78
CA LEU A 80 16.06 -13.90 -44.97
C LEU A 80 16.89 -13.30 -46.14
N GLY A 81 17.20 -11.99 -46.09
CA GLY A 81 18.08 -11.29 -47.05
C GLY A 81 19.55 -11.20 -46.61
N ASP A 82 19.87 -11.72 -45.43
CA ASP A 82 21.24 -11.79 -44.88
C ASP A 82 21.89 -13.15 -45.22
N THR A 83 21.41 -13.81 -46.28
CA THR A 83 22.13 -14.92 -46.89
C THR A 83 23.42 -14.36 -47.45
N GLU A 84 24.51 -14.50 -46.71
CA GLU A 84 25.85 -14.18 -47.18
C GLU A 84 26.10 -14.94 -48.49
N GLU A 85 25.94 -14.24 -49.63
CA GLU A 85 26.22 -14.70 -51.00
C GLU A 85 27.74 -14.93 -51.24
N ASP A 86 28.50 -15.03 -50.16
CA ASP A 86 29.97 -14.95 -50.07
C ASP A 86 30.60 -16.33 -49.78
N VAL A 87 29.82 -17.40 -49.88
CA VAL A 87 30.32 -18.77 -49.70
C VAL A 87 30.94 -19.22 -51.00
N MET A 88 32.29 -19.19 -51.09
CA MET A 88 33.10 -20.25 -51.74
C MET A 88 34.63 -20.14 -51.51
N ASP A 89 35.21 -19.09 -50.90
CA ASP A 89 36.67 -19.02 -50.64
C ASP A 89 37.04 -19.25 -49.15
N ALA A 90 37.80 -20.33 -48.88
CA ALA A 90 38.30 -20.68 -47.55
C ALA A 90 39.17 -19.58 -46.92
N LYS A 91 39.87 -18.77 -47.74
CA LYS A 91 40.69 -17.65 -47.25
C LYS A 91 39.82 -16.52 -46.67
N ASN A 92 38.68 -16.26 -47.28
CA ASN A 92 37.73 -15.24 -46.80
C ASN A 92 37.02 -15.71 -45.53
N TRP A 93 36.69 -17.00 -45.42
CA TRP A 93 36.14 -17.58 -44.19
C TRP A 93 37.10 -17.46 -42.99
N ILE A 94 38.39 -17.78 -43.17
CA ILE A 94 39.40 -17.64 -42.10
C ILE A 94 39.53 -16.17 -41.65
N LYS A 95 39.51 -15.21 -42.59
CA LYS A 95 39.56 -13.78 -42.28
C LYS A 95 38.32 -13.30 -41.53
N LYS A 96 37.12 -13.69 -41.98
CA LYS A 96 35.85 -13.37 -41.30
C LYS A 96 35.80 -14.01 -39.90
N SER A 97 36.24 -15.26 -39.77
CA SER A 97 36.29 -15.98 -38.49
C SER A 97 37.21 -15.27 -37.48
N LYS A 98 38.43 -14.92 -37.88
CA LYS A 98 39.35 -14.14 -37.02
C LYS A 98 38.81 -12.76 -36.65
N LYS A 99 38.12 -12.08 -37.58
CA LYS A 99 37.48 -10.79 -37.32
C LYS A 99 36.34 -10.94 -36.31
N LYS A 100 35.48 -11.94 -36.49
CA LYS A 100 34.37 -12.27 -35.58
C LYS A 100 34.89 -12.68 -34.19
N GLU A 101 35.97 -13.46 -34.12
CA GLU A 101 36.62 -13.83 -32.87
C GLU A 101 37.17 -12.60 -32.14
N LYS A 102 37.82 -11.68 -32.86
CA LYS A 102 38.33 -10.42 -32.30
C LYS A 102 37.20 -9.49 -31.83
N GLU A 103 36.12 -9.37 -32.60
CA GLU A 103 34.95 -8.57 -32.22
C GLU A 103 34.22 -9.18 -31.01
N LEU A 104 34.08 -10.50 -30.96
CA LEU A 104 33.48 -11.21 -29.84
C LEU A 104 34.35 -11.10 -28.58
N ALA A 105 35.68 -11.17 -28.72
CA ALA A 105 36.63 -10.95 -27.63
C ALA A 105 36.57 -9.49 -27.13
N ALA A 106 36.58 -8.51 -28.05
CA ALA A 106 36.45 -7.09 -27.71
C ALA A 106 35.11 -6.78 -27.02
N LYS A 107 34.00 -7.39 -27.47
CA LYS A 107 32.69 -7.24 -26.83
C LYS A 107 32.67 -7.82 -25.42
N ARG A 108 33.22 -9.04 -25.23
CA ARG A 108 33.33 -9.64 -23.89
C ARG A 108 34.21 -8.82 -22.97
N GLN A 109 35.31 -8.28 -23.50
CA GLN A 109 36.19 -7.43 -22.73
C GLN A 109 35.50 -6.11 -22.36
N ALA A 110 34.79 -5.46 -23.28
CA ALA A 110 34.02 -4.26 -22.97
C ALA A 110 32.88 -4.52 -21.96
N GLU A 111 32.23 -5.70 -22.03
CA GLU A 111 31.21 -6.11 -21.05
C GLU A 111 31.84 -6.31 -19.66
N LEU A 112 32.97 -7.02 -19.58
CA LEU A 112 33.73 -7.18 -18.34
C LEU A 112 34.22 -5.84 -17.78
N GLU A 113 34.75 -4.96 -18.62
CA GLU A 113 35.18 -3.61 -18.22
C GLU A 113 34.01 -2.77 -17.75
N SER A 114 32.82 -2.89 -18.37
CA SER A 114 31.62 -2.18 -17.90
C SER A 114 31.10 -2.71 -16.57
N MET A 115 31.16 -4.03 -16.35
CA MET A 115 30.80 -4.65 -15.08
C MET A 115 31.81 -4.30 -13.99
N ASP A 116 33.10 -4.27 -14.32
CA ASP A 116 34.18 -3.88 -13.41
C ASP A 116 34.09 -2.39 -13.09
N GLN A 117 33.77 -1.52 -14.06
CA GLN A 117 33.50 -0.10 -13.81
C GLN A 117 32.26 0.11 -12.92
N MET A 118 31.22 -0.70 -13.07
CA MET A 118 30.03 -0.64 -12.21
C MET A 118 30.32 -1.19 -10.81
N ALA A 119 31.19 -2.19 -10.68
CA ALA A 119 31.62 -2.73 -9.39
C ALA A 119 32.67 -1.85 -8.68
N GLN A 120 33.51 -1.16 -9.45
CA GLN A 120 34.49 -0.17 -8.99
C GLN A 120 33.91 1.23 -8.86
N ALA A 121 32.66 1.45 -9.30
CA ALA A 121 31.93 2.67 -8.99
C ALA A 121 31.84 2.75 -7.47
N THR A 122 32.76 3.53 -6.89
CA THR A 122 32.82 3.76 -5.46
C THR A 122 31.58 4.53 -5.08
N TYR A 123 30.76 3.91 -4.25
CA TYR A 123 29.62 4.56 -3.64
C TYR A 123 30.14 5.70 -2.76
N ASP A 124 29.81 6.94 -3.12
CA ASP A 124 30.32 8.15 -2.49
C ASP A 124 29.19 8.87 -1.73
N GLU A 125 29.55 9.91 -0.97
CA GLU A 125 28.61 10.81 -0.27
C GLU A 125 27.52 11.39 -1.18
N ARG A 126 27.80 11.53 -2.47
CA ARG A 126 26.86 12.00 -3.50
C ARG A 126 25.69 11.03 -3.70
N ASP A 127 25.91 9.74 -3.50
CA ASP A 127 24.89 8.71 -3.67
C ASP A 127 24.02 8.54 -2.41
N LEU A 128 24.40 9.18 -1.31
CA LEU A 128 23.62 9.28 -0.07
C LEU A 128 22.71 10.52 -0.04
N GLU A 129 22.88 11.46 -0.98
CA GLU A 129 22.07 12.67 -1.04
C GLU A 129 20.59 12.33 -1.32
N GLY A 130 19.72 12.63 -0.36
CA GLY A 130 18.28 12.40 -0.47
C GLY A 130 17.75 11.14 0.25
N LEU A 131 18.62 10.26 0.77
CA LEU A 131 18.18 9.21 1.68
C LEU A 131 17.85 9.80 3.05
N LYS A 132 16.70 9.42 3.61
CA LYS A 132 16.25 9.87 4.93
C LYS A 132 16.85 9.00 6.03
N VAL A 133 17.15 9.59 7.18
CA VAL A 133 17.58 8.86 8.38
C VAL A 133 16.39 8.75 9.33
N SER A 134 16.06 7.54 9.79
CA SER A 134 14.88 7.26 10.62
C SER A 134 15.02 7.71 12.08
N HIS A 135 16.21 8.04 12.57
CA HIS A 135 16.46 8.42 13.96
C HIS A 135 16.59 9.93 14.14
N ASP A 136 16.24 10.42 15.33
CA ASP A 136 16.46 11.81 15.73
C ASP A 136 17.96 12.16 15.71
N MET A 137 18.28 13.33 15.15
CA MET A 137 19.66 13.85 15.13
C MET A 137 20.23 14.02 16.54
N ASP A 138 19.38 14.34 17.53
CA ASP A 138 19.81 14.50 18.93
C ASP A 138 20.33 13.20 19.56
N LYS A 139 19.91 12.04 19.05
CA LYS A 139 20.42 10.72 19.50
C LYS A 139 21.72 10.33 18.80
N LEU A 140 22.05 10.97 17.68
CA LEU A 140 23.32 10.83 16.99
C LEU A 140 24.31 11.80 17.64
N ASN A 141 24.84 11.41 18.81
CA ASN A 141 25.80 12.24 19.54
C ASN A 141 26.98 12.63 18.66
N GLU A 142 27.31 13.93 18.65
CA GLU A 142 28.45 14.47 17.91
C GLU A 142 29.76 13.87 18.44
N GLY A 143 30.45 13.09 17.61
CA GLY A 143 31.72 12.42 17.93
C GLY A 143 31.67 10.89 17.99
N GLU A 144 30.51 10.26 17.77
CA GLU A 144 30.40 8.80 17.62
C GLU A 144 30.04 8.42 16.18
N ASP A 145 30.96 7.78 15.46
CA ASP A 145 30.71 7.27 14.12
C ASP A 145 29.84 6.00 14.21
N ARG A 146 28.58 6.10 13.76
CA ARG A 146 27.64 4.97 13.73
C ARG A 146 27.39 4.48 12.31
N ILE A 147 27.38 3.16 12.15
CA ILE A 147 27.05 2.53 10.87
C ILE A 147 25.52 2.54 10.70
N LEU A 148 25.04 3.15 9.63
CA LEU A 148 23.64 3.14 9.24
C LEU A 148 23.41 2.06 8.18
N THR A 149 22.28 1.36 8.30
CA THR A 149 21.87 0.29 7.39
C THR A 149 20.49 0.61 6.80
N LEU A 150 20.17 0.06 5.63
CA LEU A 150 18.86 0.24 5.02
C LEU A 150 17.77 -0.40 5.91
N LYS A 151 16.73 0.36 6.23
CA LYS A 151 15.55 -0.10 6.97
C LYS A 151 14.75 -1.09 6.12
N ASP A 152 14.21 -2.13 6.74
CA ASP A 152 13.35 -3.10 6.05
C ASP A 152 12.01 -2.45 5.64
N SER A 153 11.71 -2.44 4.34
CA SER A 153 10.52 -1.83 3.75
C SER A 153 9.78 -2.82 2.84
N ARG A 154 8.46 -2.66 2.73
CA ARG A 154 7.64 -3.49 1.83
C ARG A 154 7.80 -2.99 0.40
N ILE A 155 8.37 -3.84 -0.46
CA ILE A 155 8.65 -3.54 -1.88
C ILE A 155 7.42 -3.01 -2.65
N LEU A 156 6.20 -3.38 -2.25
CA LEU A 156 4.98 -2.98 -2.94
C LEU A 156 4.42 -1.63 -2.47
N ASP A 157 4.76 -1.20 -1.26
CA ASP A 157 4.16 -0.01 -0.64
C ASP A 157 4.78 1.29 -1.18
N ASN A 158 5.82 1.18 -2.01
CA ASN A 158 6.49 2.30 -2.68
C ASN A 158 6.93 3.41 -1.70
N GLU A 159 7.28 2.99 -0.49
CA GLU A 159 7.85 3.81 0.59
C GLU A 159 9.26 4.27 0.19
N GLU A 160 9.67 5.44 0.66
CA GLU A 160 11.01 5.96 0.41
C GLU A 160 12.03 5.16 1.26
N ASP A 161 13.22 4.94 0.70
CA ASP A 161 14.29 4.23 1.40
C ASP A 161 14.82 5.06 2.57
N GLU A 162 14.84 4.44 3.77
CA GLU A 162 15.29 5.07 5.01
C GLU A 162 16.51 4.34 5.58
N LEU A 163 17.44 5.10 6.17
CA LEU A 163 18.61 4.59 6.88
C LEU A 163 18.33 4.52 8.38
N GLN A 164 18.66 3.39 8.99
CA GLN A 164 18.47 3.11 10.40
C GLN A 164 19.71 2.42 10.98
N ASN A 165 20.07 2.79 12.22
CA ASN A 165 21.08 2.03 12.97
C ASN A 165 20.39 0.89 13.70
N ILE A 166 20.93 -0.32 13.61
CA ILE A 166 20.31 -1.53 14.18
C ILE A 166 20.23 -1.42 15.72
N ASP A 167 21.32 -1.03 16.37
CA ASP A 167 21.40 -0.97 17.83
C ASP A 167 20.41 0.07 18.39
N MET A 168 20.34 1.24 17.76
CA MET A 168 19.38 2.29 18.14
C MET A 168 17.92 1.86 17.91
N ALA A 169 17.65 1.16 16.80
CA ALA A 169 16.33 0.64 16.49
C ALA A 169 15.86 -0.38 17.54
N GLU A 170 16.75 -1.26 17.96
CA GLU A 170 16.49 -2.24 19.01
C GLU A 170 16.26 -1.57 20.36
N GLU A 171 17.10 -0.59 20.74
CA GLU A 171 16.91 0.19 21.95
C GLU A 171 15.56 0.93 21.99
N GLU A 172 15.15 1.55 20.88
CA GLU A 172 13.87 2.25 20.79
C GLU A 172 12.69 1.29 20.93
N LYS A 173 12.74 0.13 20.27
CA LYS A 173 11.73 -0.92 20.41
C LYS A 173 11.68 -1.49 21.82
N ASP A 174 12.82 -1.66 22.47
CA ASP A 174 12.90 -2.17 23.83
C ASP A 174 12.41 -1.14 24.85
N LYS A 175 12.73 0.15 24.66
CA LYS A 175 12.16 1.26 25.44
C LYS A 175 10.64 1.31 25.28
N GLU A 176 10.12 1.24 24.06
CA GLU A 176 8.67 1.21 23.82
C GLU A 176 8.00 -0.01 24.49
N ARG A 177 8.58 -1.21 24.35
CA ARG A 177 8.09 -2.42 25.04
C ARG A 177 8.14 -2.27 26.56
N HIS A 178 9.19 -1.65 27.09
CA HIS A 178 9.33 -1.42 28.52
C HIS A 178 8.32 -0.38 29.01
N GLU A 179 8.08 0.70 28.26
CA GLU A 179 7.06 1.70 28.52
C GLU A 179 5.66 1.09 28.48
N LEU A 180 5.32 0.29 27.47
CA LEU A 180 4.04 -0.42 27.40
C LEU A 180 3.83 -1.37 28.58
N LYS A 181 4.90 -2.01 29.08
CA LYS A 181 4.84 -2.86 30.27
C LYS A 181 4.76 -2.06 31.57
N THR A 182 5.44 -0.91 31.64
CA THR A 182 5.53 -0.07 32.83
C THR A 182 4.32 0.85 32.99
N LYS A 183 3.71 1.27 31.87
CA LYS A 183 2.41 1.92 31.78
C LYS A 183 1.38 0.92 32.27
N ARG A 184 1.28 0.83 33.60
CA ARG A 184 0.32 -0.01 34.30
C ARG A 184 -1.06 0.44 33.85
N ARG A 185 -1.66 -0.34 32.95
CA ARG A 185 -3.09 -0.34 32.66
C ARG A 185 -3.86 -0.95 33.86
N ASP A 186 -3.45 -0.61 35.08
CA ASP A 186 -4.15 -1.05 36.27
C ASP A 186 -5.54 -0.46 36.18
N TYR A 187 -6.54 -1.33 36.09
CA TYR A 187 -7.94 -0.96 36.22
C TYR A 187 -8.13 -0.51 37.67
N THR A 188 -7.89 0.77 37.94
CA THR A 188 -8.46 1.42 39.10
C THR A 188 -9.97 1.38 38.83
N GLY A 189 -10.70 0.50 39.52
CA GLY A 189 -12.17 0.40 39.37
C GLY A 189 -12.93 1.69 39.73
N TYR A 190 -12.19 2.73 40.08
CA TYR A 190 -12.57 4.10 40.21
C TYR A 190 -12.09 4.87 38.98
N ASP A 191 -13.05 5.29 38.15
CA ASP A 191 -12.89 6.19 36.99
C ASP A 191 -12.81 7.65 37.49
N ASP A 192 -11.94 7.90 38.48
CA ASP A 192 -11.92 9.15 39.26
C ASP A 192 -11.21 10.30 38.55
N ASP A 193 -10.58 10.06 37.39
CA ASP A 193 -9.97 11.11 36.57
C ASP A 193 -11.02 12.13 36.09
N GLU A 194 -12.29 11.73 35.95
CA GLU A 194 -13.41 12.62 35.61
C GLU A 194 -13.70 13.65 36.72
N PHE A 195 -13.30 13.36 37.96
CA PHE A 195 -13.51 14.21 39.14
C PHE A 195 -12.26 15.00 39.56
N THR A 196 -11.16 14.89 38.83
CA THR A 196 -9.97 15.72 39.07
C THR A 196 -10.24 17.18 38.67
N PRO A 197 -9.91 18.17 39.53
CA PRO A 197 -10.19 19.57 39.23
C PRO A 197 -9.33 20.06 38.06
N GLY A 198 -9.96 20.21 36.88
CA GLY A 198 -9.33 20.61 35.62
C GLY A 198 -9.75 19.79 34.40
N GLN A 199 -10.36 18.61 34.61
CA GLN A 199 -10.78 17.69 33.54
C GLN A 199 -12.30 17.46 33.47
N ALA A 200 -13.08 18.25 34.23
CA ALA A 200 -14.53 18.19 34.25
C ALA A 200 -15.12 18.54 32.87
N GLY A 201 -15.63 17.52 32.16
CA GLY A 201 -16.32 17.66 30.87
C GLY A 201 -15.62 17.02 29.67
N MET A 202 -14.44 16.42 29.85
CA MET A 202 -13.75 15.71 28.76
C MET A 202 -14.33 14.30 28.61
N LYS A 203 -15.22 14.08 27.64
CA LYS A 203 -15.74 12.75 27.33
C LYS A 203 -14.61 11.87 26.81
N ARG A 204 -14.10 10.93 27.61
CA ARG A 204 -13.16 9.92 27.11
C ARG A 204 -13.89 8.98 26.16
N ALA A 205 -13.27 8.62 25.04
CA ALA A 205 -13.76 7.54 24.19
C ALA A 205 -13.85 6.26 25.03
N VAL A 206 -14.94 5.49 24.83
CA VAL A 206 -15.29 4.28 25.60
C VAL A 206 -14.14 3.25 25.64
N LEU A 207 -13.23 3.33 24.66
CA LEU A 207 -12.07 2.45 24.52
C LEU A 207 -10.72 3.20 24.44
N SER A 208 -10.61 4.38 25.06
CA SER A 208 -9.36 5.19 25.07
C SER A 208 -8.10 4.46 25.56
N LYS A 209 -8.27 3.34 26.29
CA LYS A 209 -7.18 2.45 26.70
C LYS A 209 -6.59 1.63 25.55
N TYR A 210 -7.29 1.51 24.44
CA TYR A 210 -6.94 0.69 23.28
C TYR A 210 -6.78 1.51 22.00
N ASP A 211 -7.18 2.79 21.99
CA ASP A 211 -7.03 3.67 20.83
C ASP A 211 -5.56 3.73 20.35
N GLU A 212 -4.58 3.71 21.26
CA GLU A 212 -3.14 3.68 20.92
C GLU A 212 -2.70 2.36 20.24
N ASP A 213 -3.34 1.23 20.54
CA ASP A 213 -3.07 -0.07 19.91
C ASP A 213 -3.87 -0.24 18.59
N ILE A 214 -5.03 0.41 18.46
CA ILE A 214 -5.97 0.25 17.33
C ILE A 214 -5.66 1.24 16.20
N ASP A 215 -5.49 2.52 16.52
CA ASP A 215 -5.21 3.58 15.54
C ASP A 215 -3.71 3.86 15.38
N GLY A 216 -2.86 3.17 16.16
CA GLY A 216 -1.44 3.44 16.24
C GLY A 216 -1.14 4.73 17.01
N LYS A 217 0.14 4.96 17.33
CA LYS A 217 0.59 6.18 17.99
C LYS A 217 0.27 7.36 17.06
N GLN A 218 -0.74 8.16 17.40
CA GLN A 218 -1.02 9.43 16.74
C GLN A 218 0.20 10.31 16.97
N GLY A 219 0.95 10.57 15.90
CA GLY A 219 2.16 11.43 15.93
C GLY A 219 1.83 12.86 16.30
#